data_AF-A0A6C8GS44-F1
#
_entry.id   AF-A0A6C8GS44-F1
#
_cell.length_a   1.000
_cell.length_b   1.000
_cell.length_c   1.000
_cell.angle_alpha   90.00
_cell.angle_beta   90.00
_cell.angle_gamma   90.00
#
_symmetry.space_group_name_H-M   'P 1'
#
loop_
_entity.id
_entity.type
_entity.pdbx_description
1 polymer ?
#
loop_
_entity_poly.entity_id
_entity_poly.type
_entity_poly.pdbx_seq_one_letter_code
_entity_poly.pdbx_strand_id
1 'polypeptide(L)'
;MRTFSGKRSTLALAIAGITAMSGWIVVPQAQASGFFDDSTLTGGIYYWQRERDRKDVTDGDKYKTNLSHATWNANLDFQSGYAADMFGLDIAAFTAIEMAENGDSGHPNEIAFSKKNKGYDEDYSGDKSGISLYKAAAKFKYGPVWARAGY
;
A
#
# COMPACT_ATOMS: atom_id res chain seq x y z
N MET A 1 3.76 68.36 14.72
CA MET A 1 4.17 66.99 14.35
C MET A 1 4.49 66.22 15.62
N ARG A 2 3.83 65.08 15.86
CA ARG A 2 3.98 64.26 17.08
C ARG A 2 5.19 63.34 16.97
N THR A 3 6.00 63.30 18.03
CA THR A 3 7.16 62.42 18.24
C THR A 3 6.74 60.96 18.38
N PHE A 4 7.29 60.07 17.55
CA PHE A 4 7.10 58.61 17.68
C PHE A 4 8.06 58.04 18.73
N SER A 5 7.50 57.40 19.75
CA SER A 5 8.19 56.79 20.90
C SER A 5 8.62 55.34 20.60
N GLY A 6 9.93 55.06 20.68
CA GLY A 6 10.59 53.82 20.27
C GLY A 6 10.44 52.58 21.18
N LYS A 7 9.31 52.39 21.87
CA LYS A 7 9.12 51.25 22.80
C LYS A 7 8.50 49.99 22.18
N ARG A 8 8.04 50.04 20.92
CA ARG A 8 7.39 48.90 20.24
C ARG A 8 8.36 47.98 19.48
N SER A 9 9.62 48.40 19.32
CA SER A 9 10.62 47.71 18.49
C SER A 9 11.27 46.50 19.19
N THR A 10 11.56 46.61 20.49
CA THR A 10 12.25 45.56 21.26
C THR A 10 11.41 44.31 21.48
N LEU A 11 10.10 44.47 21.72
CA LEU A 11 9.20 43.32 21.87
C LEU A 11 9.05 42.55 20.55
N ALA A 12 8.90 43.28 19.43
CA ALA A 12 8.84 42.67 18.11
C ALA A 12 10.15 41.94 17.75
N LEU A 13 11.30 42.53 18.10
CA LEU A 13 12.60 41.91 17.89
C LEU A 13 12.83 40.67 18.78
N ALA A 14 12.36 40.71 20.03
CA ALA A 14 12.42 39.58 20.96
C ALA A 14 11.52 38.43 20.49
N ILE A 15 10.29 38.73 20.05
CA ILE A 15 9.38 37.73 19.47
C ILE A 15 9.99 37.12 18.21
N ALA A 16 10.51 37.95 17.29
CA ALA A 16 11.16 37.50 16.07
C ALA A 16 12.38 36.60 16.37
N GLY A 17 13.21 36.98 17.35
CA GLY A 17 14.37 36.20 17.78
C GLY A 17 13.99 34.85 18.39
N ILE A 18 12.96 34.82 19.24
CA ILE A 18 12.46 33.57 19.84
C ILE A 18 11.86 32.65 18.76
N THR A 19 11.07 33.18 17.82
CA THR A 19 10.51 32.39 16.71
C THR A 19 11.56 31.89 15.73
N ALA A 20 12.64 32.65 15.49
CA ALA A 20 13.74 32.23 14.62
C ALA A 20 14.61 31.15 15.29
N MET A 21 14.74 31.17 16.62
CA MET A 21 15.52 30.17 17.38
C MET A 21 14.71 28.93 17.77
N SER A 22 13.37 29.02 17.87
CA SER A 22 12.51 27.87 18.20
C SER A 22 12.42 26.81 17.10
N GLY A 23 12.94 27.09 15.90
CA GLY A 23 13.06 26.11 14.82
C GLY A 23 14.23 25.13 14.98
N TRP A 24 15.15 25.38 15.92
CA TRP A 24 16.28 24.50 16.20
C TRP A 24 15.88 23.41 17.21
N ILE A 25 14.90 22.59 16.83
CA ILE A 25 14.75 21.28 17.44
C ILE A 25 15.92 20.47 16.91
N VAL A 26 16.99 20.36 17.70
CA VAL A 26 17.98 19.28 17.52
C VAL A 26 17.23 18.00 17.87
N VAL A 27 16.52 17.46 16.88
CA VAL A 27 15.96 16.13 16.98
C VAL A 27 17.18 15.23 17.19
N PRO A 28 17.26 14.46 18.28
CA PRO A 28 18.33 13.50 18.45
C PRO A 28 18.44 12.69 17.17
N GLN A 29 19.64 12.58 16.61
CA GLN A 29 19.85 11.73 15.44
C GLN A 29 19.51 10.30 15.87
N ALA A 30 18.28 9.88 15.61
CA ALA A 30 17.83 8.53 15.84
C ALA A 30 18.68 7.64 14.93
N GLN A 31 19.70 7.01 15.53
CA GLN A 31 20.50 6.00 14.89
C GLN A 31 19.55 4.85 14.56
N ALA A 32 19.48 4.46 13.29
CA ALA A 32 18.75 3.25 12.91
C ALA A 32 19.35 2.06 13.69
N SER A 33 18.51 1.27 14.37
CA SER A 33 18.95 0.07 15.11
C SER A 33 19.59 -0.94 14.18
N GLY A 34 19.17 -0.94 12.91
CA GLY A 34 19.79 -1.75 11.86
C GLY A 34 18.80 -2.10 10.77
N PHE A 35 19.30 -2.82 9.75
CA PHE A 35 18.49 -3.22 8.61
C PHE A 35 17.31 -4.12 9.02
N PHE A 36 17.48 -5.04 9.97
CA PHE A 36 16.42 -5.94 10.43
C PHE A 36 15.64 -5.39 11.62
N ASP A 37 16.34 -4.77 12.57
CA ASP A 37 15.73 -4.33 13.84
C ASP A 37 14.69 -3.22 13.64
N ASP A 38 14.91 -2.33 12.66
CA ASP A 38 13.94 -1.30 12.29
C ASP A 38 13.02 -1.74 11.14
N SER A 39 12.95 -3.04 10.85
CA SER A 39 12.04 -3.54 9.82
C SER A 39 10.61 -3.61 10.32
N THR A 40 9.67 -3.35 9.41
CA THR A 40 8.25 -3.62 9.62
C THR A 40 7.79 -4.70 8.66
N LEU A 41 6.99 -5.64 9.19
CA LEU A 41 6.28 -6.64 8.40
C LEU A 41 4.79 -6.49 8.70
N THR A 42 4.04 -6.05 7.71
CA THR A 42 2.59 -5.87 7.81
C THR A 42 1.91 -6.76 6.80
N GLY A 43 0.73 -7.27 7.13
CA GLY A 43 -0.01 -8.10 6.21
C GLY A 43 -1.45 -8.27 6.64
N GLY A 44 -2.25 -8.80 5.74
CA GLY A 44 -3.65 -9.12 5.97
C GLY A 44 -4.02 -10.44 5.30
N ILE A 45 -4.97 -11.15 5.90
CA ILE A 45 -5.62 -12.31 5.33
C ILE A 45 -7.10 -11.98 5.22
N TYR A 46 -7.69 -12.27 4.07
CA TYR A 46 -9.07 -11.98 3.74
C TYR A 46 -9.71 -13.25 3.21
N TYR A 47 -10.94 -13.50 3.64
CA TYR A 47 -11.79 -14.51 3.04
C TYR A 47 -12.90 -13.80 2.28
N TRP A 48 -13.07 -14.17 1.02
CA TRP A 48 -14.14 -13.68 0.17
C TRP A 48 -14.95 -14.84 -0.35
N GLN A 49 -16.27 -14.69 -0.29
CA GLN A 49 -17.20 -15.58 -0.93
C GLN A 49 -18.23 -14.77 -1.67
N ARG A 50 -18.65 -15.26 -2.83
CA ARG A 50 -19.73 -14.65 -3.58
C ARG A 50 -20.57 -15.72 -4.22
N GLU A 51 -21.85 -15.63 -3.91
CA GLU A 51 -22.89 -16.43 -4.53
C GLU A 51 -23.92 -15.49 -5.13
N ARG A 52 -24.26 -15.72 -6.39
CA ARG A 52 -25.23 -14.94 -7.14
C ARG A 52 -25.95 -15.84 -8.10
N ASP A 53 -27.26 -15.89 -7.96
CA ASP A 53 -28.15 -16.42 -8.98
C ASP A 53 -28.71 -15.27 -9.82
N ARG A 54 -28.93 -15.51 -11.12
CA ARG A 54 -29.53 -14.54 -12.03
C ARG A 54 -30.61 -15.21 -12.87
N LYS A 55 -31.66 -14.43 -13.15
CA LYS A 55 -32.73 -14.83 -14.07
C LYS A 55 -32.18 -14.89 -15.50
N ASP A 56 -32.30 -16.05 -16.13
CA ASP A 56 -31.95 -16.25 -17.54
C ASP A 56 -33.19 -15.96 -18.41
N VAL A 57 -33.17 -14.81 -19.08
CA VAL A 57 -34.26 -14.37 -19.98
C VAL A 57 -34.36 -15.23 -21.24
N THR A 58 -33.35 -16.06 -21.54
CA THR A 58 -33.34 -16.96 -22.69
C THR A 58 -33.83 -18.37 -22.36
N ASP A 59 -33.89 -18.74 -21.08
CA ASP A 59 -34.36 -20.05 -20.60
C ASP A 59 -35.60 -19.91 -19.71
N GLY A 60 -36.65 -19.34 -20.29
CA GLY A 60 -37.97 -19.30 -19.64
C GLY A 60 -37.96 -18.61 -18.28
N ASP A 61 -37.08 -17.62 -18.10
CA ASP A 61 -37.10 -16.75 -16.93
C ASP A 61 -36.76 -17.49 -15.60
N LYS A 62 -36.00 -18.59 -15.70
CA LYS A 62 -35.54 -19.36 -14.53
C LYS A 62 -34.30 -18.75 -13.90
N TYR A 63 -34.16 -18.90 -12.59
CA TYR A 63 -32.91 -18.58 -11.90
C TYR A 63 -31.86 -19.65 -12.19
N LYS A 64 -30.66 -19.20 -12.52
CA LYS A 64 -29.46 -20.04 -12.67
C LYS A 64 -28.32 -19.45 -11.86
N THR A 65 -27.45 -20.33 -11.36
CA THR A 65 -26.18 -19.91 -10.75
C THR A 65 -25.38 -19.11 -11.76
N ASN A 66 -24.96 -17.94 -11.35
CA ASN A 66 -24.22 -16.99 -12.17
C ASN A 66 -22.82 -16.74 -11.61
N LEU A 67 -22.69 -16.69 -10.28
CA LEU A 67 -21.41 -16.72 -9.57
C LEU A 67 -21.56 -17.62 -8.36
N SER A 68 -20.61 -18.51 -8.12
CA SER A 68 -20.49 -19.25 -6.88
C SER A 68 -19.02 -19.59 -6.68
N HIS A 69 -18.34 -18.78 -5.87
CA HIS A 69 -16.92 -18.94 -5.62
C HIS A 69 -16.51 -18.47 -4.21
N ALA A 70 -15.40 -19.02 -3.73
CA ALA A 70 -14.75 -18.62 -2.49
C ALA A 70 -13.22 -18.59 -2.66
N THR A 71 -12.60 -17.51 -2.17
CA THR A 71 -11.17 -17.22 -2.35
C THR A 71 -10.59 -16.71 -1.04
N TRP A 72 -9.41 -17.20 -0.68
CA TRP A 72 -8.56 -16.54 0.31
C TRP A 72 -7.59 -15.60 -0.39
N ASN A 73 -7.54 -14.36 0.07
CA ASN A 73 -6.51 -13.42 -0.34
C ASN A 73 -5.59 -13.15 0.85
N ALA A 74 -4.30 -12.95 0.57
CA ALA A 74 -3.39 -12.41 1.57
C ALA A 74 -2.41 -11.43 0.96
N ASN A 75 -1.97 -10.46 1.75
CA ASN A 75 -0.84 -9.59 1.40
C ASN A 75 0.22 -9.61 2.49
N LEU A 76 1.46 -9.39 2.06
CA LEU A 76 2.59 -9.23 2.94
C LEU A 76 3.46 -8.08 2.42
N ASP A 77 3.66 -7.09 3.27
CA ASP A 77 4.38 -5.85 3.05
C ASP A 77 5.57 -5.81 4.01
N PHE A 78 6.78 -5.99 3.48
CA PHE A 78 8.02 -5.86 4.21
C PHE A 78 8.68 -4.53 3.88
N GLN A 79 9.01 -3.74 4.90
CA GLN A 79 9.86 -2.56 4.78
C GLN A 79 11.04 -2.72 5.70
N SER A 80 12.26 -2.71 5.16
CA SER A 80 13.45 -2.87 5.99
C SER A 80 13.74 -1.64 6.85
N GLY A 81 14.60 -1.79 7.85
CA GLY A 81 15.38 -0.67 8.37
C GLY A 81 16.43 -0.18 7.37
N TYR A 82 17.40 0.62 7.84
CA TYR A 82 18.52 1.08 7.01
C TYR A 82 19.84 0.39 7.40
N ALA A 83 20.44 -0.34 6.46
CA ALA A 83 21.81 -0.81 6.52
C ALA A 83 22.78 0.37 6.40
N ALA A 84 23.80 0.37 7.27
CA ALA A 84 24.78 1.46 7.39
C ALA A 84 24.14 2.85 7.56
N ASP A 85 22.95 2.92 8.16
CA ASP A 85 22.13 4.13 8.28
C ASP A 85 21.82 4.81 6.92
N MET A 86 21.95 4.10 5.79
CA MET A 86 21.86 4.69 4.46
C MET A 86 20.98 3.91 3.49
N PHE A 87 21.01 2.57 3.48
CA PHE A 87 20.37 1.77 2.44
C PHE A 87 19.29 0.85 2.99
N GLY A 88 18.14 0.78 2.34
CA GLY A 88 17.07 -0.16 2.69
C GLY A 88 16.36 -0.69 1.46
N LEU A 89 15.45 -1.63 1.69
CA LEU A 89 14.59 -2.22 0.68
C LEU A 89 13.17 -2.41 1.20
N ASP A 90 12.21 -2.31 0.29
CA ASP A 90 10.81 -2.64 0.52
C ASP A 90 10.38 -3.69 -0.51
N ILE A 91 9.72 -4.75 -0.05
CA ILE A 91 9.19 -5.82 -0.89
C ILE A 91 7.78 -6.14 -0.45
N ALA A 92 6.86 -6.30 -1.39
CA ALA A 92 5.51 -6.73 -1.08
C ALA A 92 4.91 -7.66 -2.12
N ALA A 93 4.14 -8.63 -1.62
CA ALA A 93 3.46 -9.63 -2.41
C ALA A 93 1.99 -9.76 -2.00
N PHE A 94 1.14 -10.02 -2.98
CA PHE A 94 -0.26 -10.38 -2.81
C PHE A 94 -0.48 -11.79 -3.34
N THR A 95 -1.31 -12.59 -2.69
CA THR A 95 -1.69 -13.94 -3.11
C THR A 95 -3.20 -14.09 -3.13
N ALA A 96 -3.69 -14.92 -4.03
CA ALA A 96 -5.06 -15.37 -4.11
C ALA A 96 -5.06 -16.89 -4.23
N ILE A 97 -5.87 -17.55 -3.41
CA ILE A 97 -6.04 -19.01 -3.38
C ILE A 97 -7.53 -19.30 -3.50
N GLU A 98 -7.91 -19.88 -4.63
CA GLU A 98 -9.27 -20.32 -4.90
C GLU A 98 -9.56 -21.59 -4.10
N MET A 99 -10.65 -21.58 -3.34
CA MET A 99 -11.05 -22.70 -2.50
C MET A 99 -12.21 -23.47 -3.11
N ALA A 100 -13.12 -22.75 -3.75
CA ALA A 100 -14.29 -23.32 -4.40
C ALA A 100 -14.67 -22.43 -5.58
N GLU A 101 -14.97 -23.05 -6.71
CA GLU A 101 -15.56 -22.41 -7.88
C GLU A 101 -16.56 -23.39 -8.49
N ASN A 102 -17.79 -22.93 -8.73
CA ASN A 102 -18.76 -23.71 -9.48
C ASN A 102 -18.51 -23.50 -10.97
N GLY A 103 -18.16 -24.57 -11.68
CA GLY A 103 -17.92 -24.55 -13.13
C GLY A 103 -19.13 -24.18 -13.99
N ASP A 104 -20.34 -24.19 -13.42
CA ASP A 104 -21.55 -23.65 -14.08
C ASP A 104 -21.59 -22.11 -14.06
N SER A 105 -20.73 -21.45 -13.27
CA SER A 105 -20.57 -19.99 -13.28
C SER A 105 -19.79 -19.60 -14.54
N GLY A 106 -20.49 -19.19 -15.59
CA GLY A 106 -19.88 -18.77 -16.86
C GLY A 106 -19.14 -17.42 -16.84
N HIS A 107 -18.70 -16.95 -15.67
CA HIS A 107 -17.99 -15.69 -15.50
C HIS A 107 -16.75 -15.89 -14.63
N PRO A 108 -15.63 -15.19 -14.94
CA PRO A 108 -14.45 -15.20 -14.07
C PRO A 108 -14.83 -14.78 -12.65
N ASN A 109 -14.26 -15.45 -11.66
CA ASN A 109 -14.26 -14.98 -10.30
C ASN A 109 -13.42 -13.68 -10.22
N GLU A 110 -14.09 -12.57 -9.94
CA GLU A 110 -13.51 -11.23 -9.90
C GLU A 110 -12.47 -11.03 -8.76
N ILE A 111 -12.03 -12.11 -8.10
CA ILE A 111 -11.36 -12.11 -6.80
C ILE A 111 -10.04 -12.89 -6.81
N ALA A 112 -9.84 -13.84 -7.73
CA ALA A 112 -8.55 -14.48 -7.96
C ALA A 112 -7.80 -13.84 -9.14
N PHE A 113 -6.64 -14.41 -9.49
CA PHE A 113 -5.87 -13.90 -10.61
C PHE A 113 -6.44 -14.45 -11.91
N SER A 114 -6.59 -13.61 -12.93
CA SER A 114 -6.84 -14.11 -14.28
C SER A 114 -5.77 -15.11 -14.71
N LYS A 115 -6.16 -16.15 -15.46
CA LYS A 115 -5.20 -17.03 -16.13
C LYS A 115 -4.27 -16.25 -17.06
N LYS A 116 -4.71 -15.11 -17.58
CA LYS A 116 -3.91 -14.18 -18.38
C LYS A 116 -3.13 -13.20 -17.51
N ASN A 117 -1.88 -12.96 -17.92
CA ASN A 117 -0.98 -12.07 -17.21
C ASN A 117 -1.13 -10.59 -17.63
N LYS A 118 -1.98 -10.29 -18.61
CA LYS A 118 -2.24 -8.94 -19.13
C LYS A 118 -3.73 -8.73 -19.30
N GLY A 119 -4.27 -7.67 -18.71
CA GLY A 119 -5.71 -7.37 -18.80
C GLY A 119 -6.21 -7.10 -20.22
N TYR A 120 -5.35 -6.67 -21.14
CA TYR A 120 -5.72 -6.44 -22.55
C TYR A 120 -5.72 -7.70 -23.41
N ASP A 121 -5.11 -8.80 -22.93
CA ASP A 121 -5.08 -10.10 -23.60
C ASP A 121 -6.08 -11.08 -22.95
N GLU A 122 -7.05 -10.54 -22.20
CA GLU A 122 -8.05 -11.31 -21.49
C GLU A 122 -8.94 -12.08 -22.48
N ASP A 123 -9.05 -13.39 -22.28
CA ASP A 123 -9.89 -14.27 -23.09
C ASP A 123 -10.97 -14.98 -22.26
N TYR A 124 -11.10 -14.61 -20.98
CA TYR A 124 -12.08 -15.18 -20.06
C TYR A 124 -11.92 -16.71 -19.89
N SER A 125 -10.70 -17.23 -20.02
CA SER A 125 -10.38 -18.65 -19.79
C SER A 125 -10.49 -19.10 -18.32
N GLY A 126 -10.91 -18.18 -17.44
CA GLY A 126 -11.10 -18.36 -16.01
C GLY A 126 -9.90 -17.90 -15.19
N ASP A 127 -9.95 -18.18 -13.90
CA ASP A 127 -8.99 -17.67 -12.94
C ASP A 127 -8.06 -18.76 -12.41
N LYS A 128 -7.04 -18.33 -11.68
CA LYS A 128 -6.03 -19.17 -11.07
C LYS A 128 -5.62 -18.61 -9.71
N SER A 129 -5.24 -19.52 -8.85
CA SER A 129 -4.47 -19.21 -7.66
C SER A 129 -3.06 -18.74 -8.06
N GLY A 130 -2.47 -17.84 -7.29
CA GLY A 130 -1.17 -17.29 -7.65
C GLY A 130 -0.61 -16.30 -6.65
N ILE A 131 0.57 -15.76 -6.96
CA ILE A 131 1.25 -14.74 -6.20
C ILE A 131 1.69 -13.64 -7.16
N SER A 132 1.53 -12.39 -6.75
CA SER A 132 1.98 -11.21 -7.50
C SER A 132 2.79 -10.30 -6.61
N LEU A 133 3.99 -9.93 -7.06
CA LEU A 133 4.77 -8.85 -6.46
C LEU A 133 4.18 -7.51 -6.91
N TYR A 134 3.79 -6.68 -5.96
CA TYR A 134 3.26 -5.33 -6.23
C TYR A 134 4.18 -4.22 -5.71
N LYS A 135 5.27 -4.57 -5.05
CA LYS A 135 6.27 -3.62 -4.56
C LYS A 135 7.65 -4.25 -4.55
N ALA A 136 8.59 -3.58 -5.18
CA ALA A 136 10.02 -3.86 -5.06
C ALA A 136 10.79 -2.54 -5.20
N ALA A 137 11.22 -1.97 -4.08
CA ALA A 137 11.88 -0.66 -4.06
C ALA A 137 13.13 -0.66 -3.20
N ALA A 138 14.15 0.07 -3.64
CA ALA A 138 15.29 0.45 -2.83
C ALA A 138 15.04 1.84 -2.22
N LYS A 139 15.49 2.04 -1.00
CA LYS A 139 15.46 3.33 -0.31
C LYS A 139 16.84 3.74 0.16
N PHE A 140 17.10 5.03 0.08
CA PHE A 140 18.35 5.66 0.44
C PHE A 140 18.08 6.85 1.36
N LYS A 141 18.92 7.05 2.36
CA LYS A 141 18.95 8.29 3.15
C LYS A 141 20.38 8.74 3.42
N TYR A 142 20.57 10.06 3.50
CA TYR A 142 21.83 10.68 3.92
C TYR A 142 21.54 12.06 4.52
N GLY A 143 21.71 12.19 5.84
CA GLY A 143 21.33 13.41 6.57
C GLY A 143 19.85 13.74 6.35
N PRO A 144 19.50 14.96 5.86
CA PRO A 144 18.11 15.34 5.59
C PRO A 144 17.56 14.83 4.25
N VAL A 145 18.40 14.24 3.40
CA VAL A 145 18.03 13.82 2.05
C VAL A 145 17.63 12.35 2.05
N TRP A 146 16.56 12.02 1.33
CA TRP A 146 16.12 10.65 1.11
C TRP A 146 15.67 10.46 -0.33
N ALA A 147 15.77 9.22 -0.81
CA ALA A 147 15.28 8.79 -2.12
C ALA A 147 14.71 7.38 -2.03
N ARG A 148 13.69 7.10 -2.83
CA ARG A 148 13.08 5.77 -2.96
C ARG A 148 12.76 5.53 -4.42
N ALA A 149 13.20 4.41 -4.96
CA ALA A 149 13.01 4.05 -6.36
C ALA A 149 12.69 2.56 -6.48
N GLY A 150 11.72 2.22 -7.31
CA GLY A 150 11.25 0.85 -7.44
C GLY A 150 10.06 0.67 -8.37
N TYR A 151 9.62 -0.58 -8.44
CA TYR A 151 8.43 -1.07 -9.10
C TYR A 151 7.29 -1.20 -8.09
#